data_AF-B4P4T0-F1
#
_entry.id   AF-B4P4T0-F1
#
_cell.length_a   1.000
_cell.length_b   1.000
_cell.length_c   1.000
_cell.angle_alpha   90.00
_cell.angle_beta   90.00
_cell.angle_gamma   90.00
#
_symmetry.space_group_name_H-M   'P 1'
#
loop_
_entity.id
_entity.type
_entity.pdbx_description
1 polymer ?
#
loop_
_entity_poly.entity_id
_entity_poly.type
_entity_poly.pdbx_seq_one_letter_code
_entity_poly.pdbx_strand_id
1 'polypeptide(L)'
;MVISAMKTAIILLLALKAYAEPTPRTLNSLCSYLDDGNETVSNLGKTKKCFARYLPELESEGATWSQGYSACQKDTTSERQSLLTNATGAQEEIRAAALDMSSFIDQCLALTESLDFFNCFAKMAKLQLANVYSISFNATEQALILNKKLSRIELEHYRCTNQTEQKYVKGTDKIFRSLDQCLQQSDTL
;
A
#
# COMPACT_ATOMS: atom_id res chain seq x y z
N MET A 1 20.82 -16.78 34.98
CA MET A 1 20.05 -16.63 33.72
C MET A 1 19.90 -15.17 33.24
N VAL A 2 20.09 -14.16 34.10
CA VAL A 2 19.96 -12.72 33.73
C VAL A 2 21.20 -12.16 32.99
N ILE A 3 22.40 -12.68 33.27
CA ILE A 3 23.66 -12.18 32.68
C ILE A 3 23.82 -12.56 31.19
N SER A 4 23.22 -13.67 30.76
CA SER A 4 23.32 -14.15 29.37
C SER A 4 22.46 -13.34 28.41
N ALA A 5 21.31 -12.82 28.86
CA ALA A 5 20.41 -12.01 28.03
C ALA A 5 20.97 -10.59 27.76
N MET A 6 21.77 -10.06 28.69
CA MET A 6 22.36 -8.72 28.57
C MET A 6 23.51 -8.67 27.55
N LYS A 7 24.27 -9.76 27.38
CA LYS A 7 25.34 -9.85 26.37
C LYS A 7 24.80 -10.02 24.95
N THR A 8 23.71 -10.77 24.75
CA THR A 8 23.08 -10.93 23.43
C THR A 8 22.41 -9.65 22.95
N ALA A 9 21.84 -8.84 23.86
CA ALA A 9 21.26 -7.54 23.51
C ALA A 9 22.31 -6.51 23.05
N ILE A 10 23.51 -6.51 23.66
CA ILE A 10 24.59 -5.57 23.31
C ILE A 10 25.21 -5.92 21.94
N ILE A 11 25.33 -7.21 21.61
CA ILE A 11 25.88 -7.65 20.32
C ILE A 11 24.91 -7.32 19.16
N LEU A 12 23.59 -7.41 19.37
CA LEU A 12 22.61 -6.97 18.36
C LEU A 12 22.61 -5.44 18.15
N LEU A 13 22.81 -4.66 19.21
CA LEU A 13 22.88 -3.18 19.11
C LEU A 13 24.15 -2.68 18.42
N LEU A 14 25.25 -3.45 18.46
CA LEU A 14 26.50 -3.13 17.76
C LEU A 14 26.48 -3.56 16.28
N ALA A 15 25.74 -4.63 15.93
CA ALA A 15 25.58 -5.07 14.55
C ALA A 15 24.70 -4.11 13.70
N LEU A 16 23.75 -3.41 14.33
CA LEU A 16 22.92 -2.38 13.66
C LEU A 16 23.69 -1.09 13.36
N LYS A 17 24.80 -0.81 14.05
CA LYS A 17 25.63 0.38 13.80
C LYS A 17 26.68 0.21 12.69
N ALA A 18 26.91 -1.02 12.23
CA ALA A 18 27.97 -1.33 11.27
C ALA A 18 27.50 -1.38 9.80
N TYR A 19 26.19 -1.30 9.55
CA TYR A 19 25.66 -0.99 8.22
C TYR A 19 25.22 0.46 8.19
N ALA A 20 26.18 1.37 8.33
CA ALA A 20 26.02 2.65 7.66
C ALA A 20 26.05 2.32 6.17
N GLU A 21 24.87 2.09 5.57
CA GLU A 21 24.73 2.26 4.14
C GLU A 21 25.42 3.58 3.79
N PRO A 22 26.29 3.63 2.78
CA PRO A 22 26.86 4.89 2.35
C PRO A 22 25.67 5.83 2.14
N THR A 23 25.62 6.91 2.92
CA THR A 23 24.58 7.93 2.81
C THR A 23 24.43 8.21 1.32
N PRO A 24 23.24 8.01 0.73
CA PRO A 24 23.07 8.23 -0.69
C PRO A 24 23.56 9.64 -0.96
N ARG A 25 24.67 9.76 -1.71
CA ARG A 25 25.25 11.06 -2.03
C ARG A 25 24.14 11.82 -2.73
N THR A 26 23.57 12.78 -2.02
CA THR A 26 22.40 13.50 -2.51
C THR A 26 22.81 14.26 -3.75
N LEU A 27 21.91 14.42 -4.73
CA LEU A 27 22.23 15.15 -5.96
C LEU A 27 22.71 16.58 -5.67
N ASN A 28 22.26 17.17 -4.56
CA ASN A 28 22.76 18.43 -4.00
C ASN A 28 24.29 18.44 -3.81
N SER A 29 24.90 17.32 -3.41
CA SER A 29 26.37 17.20 -3.28
C SER A 29 27.08 17.19 -4.64
N LEU A 30 26.42 16.66 -5.68
CA LEU A 30 26.93 16.69 -7.05
C LEU A 30 26.75 18.09 -7.66
N CYS A 31 25.59 18.73 -7.48
CA CYS A 31 25.35 20.11 -7.90
C CYS A 31 26.34 21.06 -7.20
N SER A 32 26.53 20.93 -5.89
CA SER A 32 27.54 21.67 -5.12
C SER A 32 28.96 21.45 -5.66
N TYR A 33 29.34 20.21 -6.00
CA TYR A 33 30.64 19.90 -6.64
C TYR A 33 30.79 20.51 -8.05
N LEU A 34 29.68 20.67 -8.79
CA LEU A 34 29.68 21.34 -10.09
C LEU A 34 29.76 22.87 -9.94
N ASP A 35 29.24 23.42 -8.84
CA ASP A 35 29.12 24.86 -8.54
C ASP A 35 30.35 25.44 -7.80
N ASP A 36 31.18 24.59 -7.16
CA ASP A 36 32.39 25.01 -6.41
C ASP A 36 33.54 25.55 -7.29
N GLY A 37 33.30 25.69 -8.60
CA GLY A 37 34.16 26.47 -9.50
C GLY A 37 33.61 27.88 -9.63
N ASN A 38 34.42 28.90 -9.34
CA ASN A 38 34.16 30.34 -9.60
C ASN A 38 34.09 30.67 -11.11
N GLU A 39 33.46 29.79 -11.87
CA GLU A 39 33.43 29.71 -13.32
C GLU A 39 31.97 29.84 -13.75
N THR A 40 31.65 30.91 -14.48
CA THR A 40 30.37 31.02 -15.19
C THR A 40 30.09 29.74 -15.98
N VAL A 41 28.82 29.38 -16.25
CA VAL A 41 28.46 28.18 -17.04
C VAL A 41 29.29 28.03 -18.32
N SER A 42 29.79 29.14 -18.88
CA SER A 42 30.74 29.22 -19.99
C SER A 42 32.12 28.58 -19.74
N ASN A 43 32.66 28.64 -18.53
CA ASN A 43 34.00 28.16 -18.15
C ASN A 43 34.04 26.71 -17.63
N LEU A 44 32.91 26.12 -17.21
CA LEU A 44 32.86 24.71 -16.82
C LEU A 44 33.43 23.80 -17.94
N GLY A 45 34.29 22.85 -17.56
CA GLY A 45 34.66 21.73 -18.42
C GLY A 45 33.41 21.01 -18.97
N LYS A 46 33.46 20.54 -20.22
CA LYS A 46 32.28 20.03 -20.96
C LYS A 46 31.48 18.97 -20.19
N THR A 47 32.14 18.06 -19.47
CA THR A 47 31.50 17.07 -18.58
C THR A 47 30.59 17.72 -17.53
N LYS A 48 31.08 18.77 -16.85
CA LYS A 48 30.30 19.49 -15.82
C LYS A 48 29.07 20.16 -16.42
N LYS A 49 29.17 20.71 -17.65
CA LYS A 49 28.03 21.28 -18.39
C LYS A 49 26.96 20.23 -18.71
N CYS A 50 27.36 19.04 -19.12
CA CYS A 50 26.45 17.95 -19.42
C CYS A 50 25.65 17.53 -18.17
N PHE A 51 26.31 17.32 -17.04
CA PHE A 51 25.61 17.01 -15.79
C PHE A 51 24.74 18.16 -15.30
N ALA A 52 25.24 19.40 -15.31
CA ALA A 52 24.44 20.56 -14.91
C ALA A 52 23.15 20.72 -15.72
N ARG A 53 23.14 20.26 -16.99
CA ARG A 53 21.95 20.24 -17.83
C ARG A 53 20.98 19.12 -17.49
N TYR A 54 21.45 17.88 -17.42
CA TYR A 54 20.56 16.71 -17.37
C TYR A 54 20.18 16.26 -15.95
N LEU A 55 20.93 16.66 -14.92
CA LEU A 55 20.58 16.34 -13.53
C LEU A 55 19.20 16.89 -13.12
N PRO A 56 18.85 18.17 -13.38
CA PRO A 56 17.51 18.67 -13.08
C PRO A 56 16.39 17.93 -13.83
N GLU A 57 16.67 17.45 -15.05
CA GLU A 57 15.70 16.66 -15.82
C GLU A 57 15.45 15.29 -15.14
N LEU A 58 16.50 14.63 -14.65
CA LEU A 58 16.38 13.38 -13.88
C LEU A 58 15.64 13.57 -12.55
N GLU A 59 15.89 14.68 -11.84
CA GLU A 59 15.14 15.04 -10.63
C GLU A 59 13.66 15.24 -10.93
N SER A 60 13.35 15.92 -12.05
CA SER A 60 11.99 16.16 -12.47
C SER A 60 11.24 14.86 -12.79
N GLU A 61 11.86 13.91 -13.47
CA GLU A 61 11.30 12.57 -13.70
C GLU A 61 11.05 11.83 -12.38
N GLY A 62 12.03 11.85 -11.46
CA GLY A 62 11.91 11.22 -10.13
C GLY A 62 10.80 11.83 -9.27
N ALA A 63 10.67 13.16 -9.27
CA ALA A 63 9.61 13.86 -8.56
C ALA A 63 8.22 13.54 -9.15
N THR A 64 8.11 13.51 -10.48
CA THR A 64 6.87 13.15 -11.20
C THR A 64 6.45 11.72 -10.88
N TRP A 65 7.40 10.78 -10.87
CA TRP A 65 7.16 9.39 -10.48
C TRP A 65 6.67 9.29 -9.03
N SER A 66 7.39 9.91 -8.09
CA SER A 66 7.06 9.86 -6.67
C SER A 66 5.67 10.43 -6.39
N GLN A 67 5.33 11.57 -7.02
CA GLN A 67 4.01 12.16 -6.92
C GLN A 67 2.93 11.26 -7.51
N GLY A 68 3.15 10.71 -8.71
CA GLY A 68 2.19 9.82 -9.38
C GLY A 68 1.94 8.54 -8.58
N TYR A 69 2.99 7.91 -8.08
CA TYR A 69 2.90 6.69 -7.27
C TYR A 69 2.13 6.95 -5.97
N SER A 70 2.44 8.05 -5.28
CA SER A 70 1.74 8.44 -4.05
C SER A 70 0.26 8.74 -4.30
N ALA A 71 -0.08 9.35 -5.44
CA ALA A 71 -1.46 9.57 -5.84
C ALA A 71 -2.21 8.24 -6.07
N CYS A 72 -1.61 7.28 -6.80
CA CYS A 72 -2.18 5.94 -6.97
C CYS A 72 -2.49 5.28 -5.61
N GLN A 73 -1.57 5.38 -4.65
CA GLN A 73 -1.75 4.80 -3.31
C GLN A 73 -2.88 5.47 -2.53
N LYS A 74 -2.97 6.81 -2.62
CA LYS A 74 -4.03 7.59 -1.97
C LYS A 74 -5.40 7.24 -2.52
N ASP A 75 -5.53 7.18 -3.84
CA ASP A 75 -6.79 6.87 -4.52
C ASP A 75 -7.27 5.46 -4.15
N THR A 76 -6.35 4.49 -4.19
CA THR A 76 -6.61 3.10 -3.76
C THR A 76 -7.10 3.04 -2.32
N THR A 77 -6.43 3.75 -1.40
CA THR A 77 -6.82 3.79 0.02
C THR A 77 -8.20 4.40 0.20
N SER A 78 -8.49 5.50 -0.50
CA SER A 78 -9.79 6.17 -0.45
C SER A 78 -10.91 5.29 -0.98
N GLU A 79 -10.69 4.62 -2.12
CA GLU A 79 -11.68 3.74 -2.73
C GLU A 79 -11.95 2.51 -1.86
N ARG A 80 -10.90 1.89 -1.28
CA ARG A 80 -11.05 0.79 -0.31
C ARG A 80 -11.87 1.22 0.90
N GLN A 81 -11.56 2.40 1.48
CA GLN A 81 -12.29 2.90 2.63
C GLN A 81 -13.76 3.13 2.31
N SER A 82 -14.05 3.78 1.17
CA SER A 82 -15.43 4.01 0.72
C SER A 82 -16.19 2.70 0.52
N LEU A 83 -15.56 1.71 -0.14
CA LEU A 83 -16.13 0.39 -0.36
C LEU A 83 -16.50 -0.31 0.95
N LEU A 84 -15.58 -0.31 1.92
CA LEU A 84 -15.81 -0.94 3.22
C LEU A 84 -16.88 -0.21 4.03
N THR A 85 -16.91 1.12 4.00
CA THR A 85 -17.98 1.90 4.62
C THR A 85 -19.34 1.55 4.01
N ASN A 86 -19.44 1.41 2.69
CA ASN A 86 -20.69 1.05 2.02
C ASN A 86 -21.15 -0.38 2.34
N ALA A 87 -20.22 -1.29 2.67
CA ALA A 87 -20.55 -2.66 3.05
C ALA A 87 -21.14 -2.78 4.48
N THR A 88 -21.03 -1.73 5.31
CA THR A 88 -21.50 -1.77 6.70
C THR A 88 -23.01 -2.00 6.81
N GLY A 89 -23.81 -1.43 5.91
CA GLY A 89 -25.27 -1.60 5.95
C GLY A 89 -25.69 -3.07 5.86
N ALA A 90 -25.18 -3.80 4.86
CA ALA A 90 -25.45 -5.22 4.70
C ALA A 90 -24.91 -6.05 5.88
N GLN A 91 -23.78 -5.63 6.47
CA GLN A 91 -23.24 -6.27 7.66
C GLN A 91 -24.15 -6.07 8.88
N GLU A 92 -24.75 -4.90 9.06
CA GLU A 92 -25.72 -4.63 10.13
C GLU A 92 -27.01 -5.42 9.95
N GLU A 93 -27.51 -5.57 8.72
CA GLU A 93 -28.70 -6.40 8.44
C GLU A 93 -28.48 -7.87 8.82
N ILE A 94 -27.33 -8.44 8.44
CA ILE A 94 -26.96 -9.81 8.83
C ILE A 94 -26.80 -9.91 10.35
N ARG A 95 -26.17 -8.91 10.98
CA ARG A 95 -26.00 -8.87 12.45
C ARG A 95 -27.35 -8.84 13.16
N ALA A 96 -28.28 -8.02 12.71
CA ALA A 96 -29.62 -7.92 13.30
C ALA A 96 -30.37 -9.25 13.21
N ALA A 97 -30.34 -9.92 12.05
CA ALA A 97 -30.95 -11.23 11.87
C ALA A 97 -30.32 -12.31 12.79
N ALA A 98 -28.99 -12.29 12.94
CA ALA A 98 -28.30 -13.22 13.84
C ALA A 98 -28.63 -12.95 15.32
N LEU A 99 -28.78 -11.69 15.73
CA LEU A 99 -29.14 -11.31 17.09
C LEU A 99 -30.58 -11.70 17.44
N ASP A 100 -31.52 -11.59 16.51
CA ASP A 100 -32.89 -12.08 16.70
C ASP A 100 -32.92 -13.59 16.99
N MET A 101 -32.15 -14.37 16.23
CA MET A 101 -31.98 -15.79 16.49
C MET A 101 -31.36 -16.07 17.86
N SER A 102 -30.31 -15.32 18.23
CA SER A 102 -29.67 -15.45 19.54
C SER A 102 -30.65 -15.20 20.68
N SER A 103 -31.49 -14.16 20.56
CA SER A 103 -32.51 -13.86 21.57
C SER A 103 -33.52 -15.00 21.73
N PHE A 104 -33.92 -15.65 20.63
CA PHE A 104 -34.80 -16.81 20.71
C PHE A 104 -34.11 -17.98 21.43
N ILE A 105 -32.85 -18.24 21.12
CA ILE A 105 -32.06 -19.28 21.79
C ILE A 105 -31.98 -19.02 23.29
N ASP A 106 -31.68 -17.78 23.69
CA ASP A 106 -31.58 -17.39 25.11
C ASP A 106 -32.91 -17.61 25.85
N GLN A 107 -34.04 -17.31 25.20
CA GLN A 107 -35.37 -17.58 25.75
C GLN A 107 -35.59 -19.08 26.00
N CYS A 108 -35.17 -19.96 25.07
CA CYS A 108 -35.28 -21.39 25.28
C CYS A 108 -34.33 -21.91 26.38
N LEU A 109 -33.11 -21.36 26.47
CA LEU A 109 -32.13 -21.73 27.49
C LEU A 109 -32.56 -21.36 28.91
N ALA A 110 -33.43 -20.36 29.08
CA ALA A 110 -33.94 -19.94 30.38
C ALA A 110 -35.03 -20.88 30.94
N LEU A 111 -35.53 -21.83 30.15
CA LEU A 111 -36.57 -22.77 30.58
C LEU A 111 -35.99 -23.89 31.45
N THR A 112 -36.60 -24.12 32.61
CA THR A 112 -36.18 -25.16 33.57
C THR A 112 -37.00 -26.44 33.47
N GLU A 113 -38.23 -26.35 32.95
CA GLU A 113 -39.08 -27.52 32.69
C GLU A 113 -38.63 -28.19 31.39
N SER A 114 -38.47 -29.52 31.44
CA SER A 114 -37.82 -30.28 30.38
C SER A 114 -38.66 -30.36 29.10
N LEU A 115 -39.97 -30.55 29.21
CA LEU A 115 -40.86 -30.63 28.05
C LEU A 115 -40.95 -29.28 27.31
N ASP A 116 -41.08 -28.18 28.04
CA ASP A 116 -41.07 -26.82 27.53
C ASP A 116 -39.74 -26.48 26.87
N PHE A 117 -38.62 -26.86 27.50
CA PHE A 117 -37.29 -26.72 26.93
C PHE A 117 -37.18 -27.40 25.56
N PHE A 118 -37.55 -28.68 25.47
CA PHE A 118 -37.49 -29.44 24.21
C PHE A 118 -38.45 -28.88 23.15
N ASN A 119 -39.67 -28.51 23.54
CA ASN A 119 -40.65 -27.93 22.63
C ASN A 119 -40.21 -26.55 22.11
N CYS A 120 -39.54 -25.74 22.94
CA CYS A 120 -39.01 -24.44 22.56
C CYS A 120 -37.96 -24.57 21.44
N PHE A 121 -36.97 -25.45 21.61
CA PHE A 121 -35.95 -25.68 20.58
C PHE A 121 -36.52 -26.31 19.30
N ALA A 122 -37.50 -27.22 19.42
CA ALA A 122 -38.20 -27.77 18.25
C ALA A 122 -38.95 -26.68 17.46
N LYS A 123 -39.57 -25.71 18.15
CA LYS A 123 -40.23 -24.54 17.54
C LYS A 123 -39.20 -23.59 16.93
N MET A 124 -38.13 -23.28 17.64
CA MET A 124 -37.04 -22.41 17.18
C MET A 124 -36.47 -22.94 15.86
N ALA A 125 -36.13 -24.23 15.81
CA ALA A 125 -35.58 -24.86 14.60
C ALA A 125 -36.53 -24.71 13.38
N LYS A 126 -37.84 -24.82 13.58
CA LYS A 126 -38.83 -24.64 12.51
C LYS A 126 -38.95 -23.18 12.06
N LEU A 127 -38.98 -22.24 13.00
CA LEU A 127 -39.18 -20.82 12.69
C LEU A 127 -37.92 -20.16 12.12
N GLN A 128 -36.74 -20.51 12.63
CA GLN A 128 -35.49 -19.85 12.29
C GLN A 128 -34.78 -20.46 11.08
N LEU A 129 -35.26 -21.58 10.53
CA LEU A 129 -34.66 -22.21 9.35
C LEU A 129 -34.55 -21.23 8.17
N ALA A 130 -35.62 -20.49 7.88
CA ALA A 130 -35.62 -19.49 6.81
C ALA A 130 -34.64 -18.34 7.07
N ASN A 131 -34.51 -17.91 8.33
CA ASN A 131 -33.59 -16.86 8.73
C ASN A 131 -32.12 -17.29 8.58
N VAL A 132 -31.79 -18.53 8.97
CA VAL A 132 -30.46 -19.12 8.74
C VAL A 132 -30.10 -19.14 7.26
N TYR A 133 -31.02 -19.59 6.40
CA TYR A 133 -30.80 -19.61 4.96
C TYR A 133 -30.63 -18.20 4.39
N SER A 134 -31.45 -17.24 4.83
CA SER A 134 -31.34 -15.84 4.41
C SER A 134 -29.98 -15.23 4.81
N ILE A 135 -29.55 -15.43 6.06
CA ILE A 135 -28.22 -15.01 6.54
C ILE A 135 -27.13 -15.64 5.67
N SER A 136 -27.18 -16.95 5.45
CA SER A 136 -26.18 -17.65 4.65
C SER A 136 -26.11 -17.14 3.21
N PHE A 137 -27.26 -16.96 2.57
CA PHE A 137 -27.35 -16.46 1.20
C PHE A 137 -26.81 -15.04 1.09
N ASN A 138 -27.32 -14.11 1.91
CA ASN A 138 -26.92 -12.71 1.89
C ASN A 138 -25.43 -12.58 2.23
N ALA A 139 -24.93 -13.26 3.26
CA ALA A 139 -23.52 -13.20 3.63
C ALA A 139 -22.62 -13.69 2.48
N THR A 140 -22.98 -14.80 1.82
CA THR A 140 -22.21 -15.36 0.72
C THR A 140 -22.20 -14.43 -0.49
N GLU A 141 -23.37 -13.86 -0.84
CA GLU A 141 -23.49 -12.91 -1.95
C GLU A 141 -22.68 -11.64 -1.69
N GLN A 142 -22.83 -11.04 -0.51
CA GLN A 142 -22.12 -9.82 -0.14
C GLN A 142 -20.61 -10.04 -0.07
N ALA A 143 -20.15 -11.19 0.45
CA ALA A 143 -18.74 -11.54 0.45
C ALA A 143 -18.18 -11.67 -0.98
N LEU A 144 -18.92 -12.30 -1.89
CA LEU A 144 -18.53 -12.40 -3.30
C LEU A 144 -18.43 -11.02 -3.97
N ILE A 145 -19.43 -10.16 -3.76
CA ILE A 145 -19.46 -8.79 -4.30
C ILE A 145 -18.27 -8.00 -3.76
N LEU A 146 -18.04 -8.04 -2.45
CA LEU A 146 -16.96 -7.32 -1.80
C LEU A 146 -15.59 -7.79 -2.29
N ASN A 147 -15.38 -9.10 -2.37
CA ASN A 147 -14.13 -9.66 -2.91
C ASN A 147 -13.87 -9.21 -4.34
N LYS A 148 -14.86 -9.27 -5.23
CA LYS A 148 -14.72 -8.80 -6.62
C LYS A 148 -14.34 -7.32 -6.69
N LYS A 149 -14.98 -6.48 -5.88
CA LYS A 149 -14.70 -5.05 -5.85
C LYS A 149 -13.30 -4.76 -5.28
N LEU A 150 -12.88 -5.45 -4.22
CA LEU A 150 -11.53 -5.33 -3.67
C LEU A 150 -10.47 -5.78 -4.69
N SER A 151 -10.67 -6.91 -5.38
CA SER A 151 -9.74 -7.35 -6.43
C SER A 151 -9.64 -6.36 -7.58
N ARG A 152 -10.75 -5.71 -7.96
CA ARG A 152 -10.72 -4.64 -8.95
C ARG A 152 -9.87 -3.45 -8.48
N ILE A 153 -10.02 -3.02 -7.23
CA ILE A 153 -9.23 -1.91 -6.69
C ILE A 153 -7.72 -2.24 -6.73
N GLU A 154 -7.33 -3.45 -6.34
CA GLU A 154 -5.92 -3.89 -6.41
C GLU A 154 -5.40 -3.92 -7.86
N LEU A 155 -6.21 -4.37 -8.82
CA LEU A 155 -5.85 -4.35 -10.24
C LEU A 155 -5.63 -2.91 -10.74
N GLU A 156 -6.49 -1.97 -10.35
CA GLU A 156 -6.37 -0.57 -10.72
C GLU A 156 -5.15 0.09 -10.08
N HIS A 157 -4.87 -0.22 -8.80
CA HIS A 157 -3.64 0.20 -8.12
C HIS A 157 -2.39 -0.26 -8.88
N TYR A 158 -2.33 -1.56 -9.24
CA TYR A 158 -1.25 -2.11 -10.03
C TYR A 158 -1.12 -1.42 -11.39
N ARG A 159 -2.24 -1.21 -12.10
CA ARG A 159 -2.25 -0.52 -13.39
C ARG A 159 -1.70 0.90 -13.28
N CYS A 160 -2.14 1.65 -12.28
CA CYS A 160 -1.72 3.04 -12.04
C CYS A 160 -0.23 3.15 -11.73
N THR A 161 0.26 2.32 -10.79
CA THR A 161 1.67 2.30 -10.38
C THR A 161 2.58 1.84 -11.52
N ASN A 162 2.20 0.79 -12.24
CA ASN A 162 2.96 0.28 -13.39
C ASN A 162 3.03 1.30 -14.54
N GLN A 163 1.96 2.06 -14.80
CA GLN A 163 1.99 3.15 -15.79
C GLN A 163 2.93 4.28 -15.36
N THR A 164 2.94 4.62 -14.07
CA THR A 164 3.83 5.64 -13.51
C THR A 164 5.30 5.21 -13.62
N GLU A 165 5.59 3.95 -13.27
CA GLU A 165 6.91 3.34 -13.43
C GLU A 165 7.36 3.32 -14.89
N GLN A 166 6.49 2.90 -15.81
CA GLN A 166 6.83 2.86 -17.23
C GLN A 166 7.20 4.23 -17.78
N LYS A 167 6.49 5.29 -17.36
CA LYS A 167 6.80 6.66 -17.76
C LYS A 167 8.16 7.08 -17.23
N TYR A 168 8.42 6.85 -15.95
CA TYR A 168 9.70 7.15 -15.31
C TYR A 168 10.88 6.47 -16.00
N VAL A 169 10.77 5.16 -16.25
CA VAL A 169 11.82 4.38 -16.94
C VAL A 169 12.09 4.93 -18.33
N LYS A 170 11.04 5.22 -19.13
CA LYS A 170 11.21 5.78 -20.48
C LYS A 170 11.77 7.20 -20.47
N GLY A 171 11.34 8.03 -19.52
CA GLY A 171 11.80 9.41 -19.34
C GLY A 171 13.29 9.45 -18.98
N THR A 172 13.68 8.72 -17.94
CA THR A 172 15.07 8.62 -17.50
C THR A 172 15.99 8.00 -18.55
N ASP A 173 15.57 6.95 -19.25
CA ASP A 173 16.32 6.33 -20.36
C ASP A 173 16.59 7.34 -21.49
N LYS A 174 15.61 8.19 -21.85
CA LYS A 174 15.81 9.27 -22.82
C LYS A 174 16.83 10.29 -22.33
N ILE A 175 16.77 10.67 -21.05
CA ILE A 175 17.71 11.64 -20.46
C ILE A 175 19.12 11.05 -20.41
N PHE A 176 19.27 9.80 -19.99
CA PHE A 176 20.57 9.11 -19.95
C PHE A 176 21.20 9.00 -21.34
N ARG A 177 20.43 8.67 -22.38
CA ARG A 177 20.94 8.72 -23.77
C ARG A 177 21.44 10.10 -24.17
N SER A 178 20.71 11.15 -23.78
CA SER A 178 21.06 12.54 -24.12
C SER A 178 22.30 13.02 -23.34
N LEU A 179 22.44 12.58 -22.09
CA LEU A 179 23.63 12.79 -21.27
C LEU A 179 24.84 12.06 -21.86
N ASP A 180 24.72 10.79 -22.21
CA ASP A 180 25.78 9.99 -22.84
C ASP A 180 26.27 10.64 -24.14
N GLN A 181 25.36 11.08 -25.02
CA GLN A 181 25.72 11.82 -26.24
C GLN A 181 26.48 13.12 -25.93
N CYS A 182 26.07 13.86 -24.90
CA CYS A 182 26.77 15.08 -24.48
C CYS A 182 28.20 14.79 -23.99
N LEU A 183 28.37 13.69 -23.24
CA LEU A 183 29.66 13.23 -22.74
C LEU A 183 30.57 12.72 -23.86
N GLN A 184 30.05 11.95 -24.83
CA GLN A 184 30.87 11.47 -25.95
C GLN A 184 31.37 12.61 -26.85
N GLN A 185 30.58 13.65 -27.06
CA GLN A 185 31.03 14.88 -27.75
C GLN A 185 32.10 15.66 -26.95
N SER A 186 32.32 15.32 -25.68
CA SER A 186 33.39 15.86 -24.86
C SER A 186 34.73 15.13 -25.04
N ASP A 187 34.73 13.88 -25.52
CA ASP A 187 35.93 13.04 -25.70
C ASP A 187 36.61 13.21 -27.08
N THR A 188 35.95 13.84 -28.06
CA THR A 188 36.46 14.01 -29.43
C THR A 188 37.17 15.35 -29.72
N LEU A 189 37.84 15.96 -28.74
CA LEU A 189 38.68 17.16 -28.97
C LEU A 189 40.08 17.02 -28.38
#